data_AF-W1Y8C6-F1
#
_entry.id   AF-W1Y8C6-F1
#
_cell.length_a   1.000
_cell.length_b   1.000
_cell.length_c   1.000
_cell.angle_alpha   90.00
_cell.angle_beta   90.00
_cell.angle_gamma   90.00
#
_symmetry.space_group_name_H-M   'P 1'
#
loop_
_entity.id
_entity.type
_entity.pdbx_description
1 polymer ?
#
loop_
_entity_poly.entity_id
_entity_poly.type
_entity_poly.pdbx_seq_one_letter_code
_entity_poly.pdbx_strand_id
1 'polypeptide(L)'
;PVRQKWGLDRIIVSTYQAVSGAGMGAILETQRELKEVLNDGVNPRDVKAEILPCGGDKKHYPIAFNALPQIDVFTENDYTYEEMKMTNETKKIMEDDSIAVSATCVRIPV
;
A
#
# COMPACT_ATOMS: atom_id res chain seq x y z
N PRO A 1 -9.12 -12.06 -19.23
CA PRO A 1 -10.28 -12.97 -19.51
C PRO A 1 -11.62 -12.22 -19.61
N VAL A 2 -12.00 -11.41 -18.61
CA VAL A 2 -13.26 -10.64 -18.63
C VAL A 2 -13.28 -9.63 -19.80
N ARG A 3 -12.25 -8.77 -19.88
CA ARG A 3 -12.08 -7.79 -20.98
C ARG A 3 -12.24 -8.39 -22.37
N GLN A 4 -11.67 -9.57 -22.61
CA GLN A 4 -11.68 -10.23 -23.92
C GLN A 4 -13.10 -10.62 -24.38
N LYS A 5 -14.04 -10.82 -23.44
CA LYS A 5 -15.41 -11.22 -23.75
C LYS A 5 -16.40 -10.06 -23.71
N TRP A 6 -16.17 -9.06 -22.86
CA TRP A 6 -17.16 -8.01 -22.56
C TRP A 6 -16.62 -6.58 -22.56
N GLY A 7 -15.32 -6.38 -22.82
CA GLY A 7 -14.68 -5.08 -22.64
C GLY A 7 -14.45 -4.74 -21.17
N LEU A 8 -13.86 -3.56 -20.93
CA LEU A 8 -13.68 -2.96 -19.60
C LEU A 8 -13.71 -1.45 -19.73
N ASP A 9 -14.76 -0.81 -19.22
CA ASP A 9 -14.84 0.66 -19.23
C ASP A 9 -14.11 1.27 -18.03
N ARG A 10 -14.19 0.62 -16.86
CA ARG A 10 -13.60 1.15 -15.63
C ARG A 10 -13.18 0.08 -14.62
N ILE A 11 -12.21 0.43 -13.80
CA ILE A 11 -11.76 -0.32 -12.62
C ILE A 11 -11.64 0.66 -11.45
N ILE A 12 -12.30 0.31 -10.33
CA ILE A 12 -12.05 0.94 -9.03
C ILE A 12 -11.53 -0.18 -8.12
N VAL A 13 -10.38 0.03 -7.50
CA VAL A 13 -9.74 -1.00 -6.67
C VAL A 13 -9.28 -0.41 -5.34
N SER A 14 -9.50 -1.17 -4.27
CA SER A 14 -8.92 -0.92 -2.95
C SER A 14 -8.05 -2.12 -2.59
N THR A 15 -6.76 -1.88 -2.36
CA THR A 15 -5.80 -2.95 -2.10
C THR A 15 -5.63 -3.21 -0.61
N TYR A 16 -5.22 -4.43 -0.29
CA TYR A 16 -4.88 -4.88 1.05
C TYR A 16 -3.48 -5.51 0.99
N GLN A 17 -2.46 -4.66 0.92
CA GLN A 17 -1.11 -5.08 0.58
C GLN A 17 -0.31 -5.52 1.80
N ALA A 18 0.42 -6.62 1.63
CA ALA A 18 1.36 -7.16 2.61
C ALA A 18 2.58 -6.25 2.81
N VAL A 19 3.24 -6.36 3.97
CA VAL A 19 4.42 -5.57 4.35
C VAL A 19 5.69 -6.02 3.62
N SER A 20 5.72 -7.27 3.14
CA SER A 20 6.85 -7.81 2.37
C SER A 20 7.12 -7.05 1.08
N GLY A 21 6.12 -6.39 0.50
CA GLY A 21 6.28 -5.52 -0.66
C GLY A 21 7.16 -4.28 -0.40
N ALA A 22 7.35 -3.89 0.86
CA ALA A 22 8.27 -2.82 1.27
C ALA A 22 9.67 -3.33 1.65
N GLY A 23 9.95 -4.62 1.43
CA GLY A 23 11.25 -5.25 1.66
C GLY A 23 11.41 -5.90 3.03
N MET A 24 12.57 -6.56 3.23
CA MET A 24 12.84 -7.35 4.44
C MET A 24 12.81 -6.51 5.73
N GLY A 25 13.27 -5.25 5.67
CA GLY A 25 13.24 -4.36 6.82
C GLY A 25 11.82 -4.13 7.35
N ALA A 26 10.84 -3.93 6.47
CA ALA A 26 9.44 -3.75 6.86
C ALA A 26 8.83 -5.02 7.48
N ILE A 27 9.24 -6.21 7.03
CA ILE A 27 8.83 -7.48 7.66
C ILE A 27 9.32 -7.54 9.10
N LEU A 28 10.62 -7.25 9.32
CA LEU A 28 11.23 -7.26 10.65
C LEU A 28 10.64 -6.18 11.56
N GLU A 29 10.39 -4.98 11.03
CA GLU A 29 9.69 -3.90 11.73
C GLU A 29 8.30 -4.34 12.20
N THR A 30 7.49 -4.90 11.30
CA THR A 30 6.13 -5.38 11.61
C THR A 30 6.14 -6.47 12.69
N GLN A 31 7.06 -7.44 12.58
CA GLN A 31 7.20 -8.50 13.58
C GLN A 31 7.63 -7.97 14.95
N ARG A 32 8.51 -6.96 14.99
CA ARG A 32 8.93 -6.30 16.23
C ARG A 32 7.76 -5.54 16.86
N GLU A 33 7.07 -4.68 16.10
CA GLU A 33 5.93 -3.91 16.60
C GLU A 33 4.83 -4.82 17.17
N LEU A 34 4.48 -5.91 16.46
CA LEU A 34 3.49 -6.87 16.94
C LEU A 34 3.92 -7.55 18.25
N LYS A 35 5.20 -7.87 18.42
CA LYS A 35 5.73 -8.44 19.67
C LYS A 35 5.68 -7.44 20.81
N GLU A 36 6.05 -6.19 20.59
CA GLU A 36 5.97 -5.12 21.60
C GLU A 36 4.53 -4.93 22.10
N VAL A 37 3.56 -4.95 21.19
CA VAL A 37 2.14 -4.84 21.56
C VAL A 37 1.66 -6.08 22.33
N LEU A 38 1.94 -7.28 21.81
CA LEU A 38 1.37 -8.52 22.35
C LEU A 38 2.05 -9.00 23.64
N ASN A 39 3.37 -8.85 23.74
CA ASN A 39 4.15 -9.41 24.84
C ASN A 39 4.44 -8.36 25.92
N ASP A 40 4.73 -7.12 25.51
CA ASP A 40 5.15 -6.06 26.42
C ASP A 40 4.00 -5.11 26.79
N GLY A 41 2.82 -5.29 26.16
CA GLY A 41 1.61 -4.51 26.44
C GLY A 41 1.69 -3.05 25.98
N VAL A 42 2.60 -2.75 25.03
CA VAL A 42 2.74 -1.40 24.46
C VAL A 42 1.48 -1.05 23.66
N ASN A 43 0.99 0.18 23.78
CA ASN A 43 -0.11 0.64 22.95
C ASN A 43 0.35 0.69 21.48
N PRO A 44 -0.42 0.14 20.50
CA PRO A 44 -0.05 0.19 19.08
C PRO A 44 0.27 1.58 18.52
N ARG A 45 -0.22 2.66 19.15
CA ARG A 45 0.09 4.04 18.74
C ARG A 45 1.46 4.53 19.20
N ASP A 46 2.03 3.88 20.21
CA ASP A 46 3.27 4.29 20.88
C ASP A 46 4.48 3.46 20.43
N VAL A 47 4.29 2.40 19.64
CA VAL A 47 5.42 1.68 19.04
C VAL A 47 6.14 2.57 18.04
N LYS A 48 7.47 2.45 17.99
CA LYS A 48 8.27 3.26 17.08
C LYS A 48 8.27 2.63 15.69
N ALA A 49 8.09 3.43 14.63
CA ALA A 49 8.26 3.01 13.24
C ALA A 49 9.40 3.80 12.56
N GLU A 50 10.12 3.16 11.66
CA GLU A 50 11.28 3.71 10.95
C GLU A 50 11.24 3.46 9.43
N ILE A 51 10.40 2.53 8.94
CA ILE A 51 10.33 2.17 7.51
C ILE A 51 8.95 2.41 6.92
N LEU A 52 7.88 1.92 7.54
CA LEU A 52 6.53 2.06 6.99
C LEU A 52 5.95 3.46 7.26
N PRO A 53 5.09 4.00 6.38
CA PRO A 53 4.51 3.39 5.18
C PRO A 53 5.43 3.39 3.95
N CYS A 54 6.44 4.27 3.92
CA CYS A 54 7.41 4.40 2.83
C CYS A 54 8.75 4.85 3.39
N GLY A 55 9.80 4.02 3.26
CA GLY A 55 11.10 4.30 3.88
C GLY A 55 11.86 5.48 3.26
N GLY A 56 11.37 6.03 2.14
CA GLY A 56 11.90 7.25 1.52
C GLY A 56 11.14 8.52 1.91
N ASP A 57 10.06 8.42 2.68
CA ASP A 57 9.26 9.57 3.10
C ASP A 57 9.75 10.13 4.45
N LYS A 58 9.27 11.32 4.80
CA LYS A 58 9.73 12.10 5.95
C LYS A 58 9.25 11.56 7.29
N LYS A 59 8.15 10.79 7.29
CA LYS A 59 7.47 10.32 8.50
C LYS A 59 7.12 8.85 8.36
N HIS A 60 7.22 8.17 9.49
CA HIS A 60 6.95 6.74 9.61
C HIS A 60 5.87 6.50 10.66
N TYR A 61 5.05 5.48 10.45
CA TYR A 61 3.89 5.17 11.28
C TYR A 61 3.78 3.66 11.53
N PRO A 62 3.35 3.25 12.73
CA PRO A 62 3.15 1.84 13.06
C PRO A 62 2.16 1.13 12.16
N ILE A 63 2.46 -0.13 11.82
CA ILE A 63 1.57 -1.02 11.07
C ILE A 63 0.90 -2.07 11.96
N ALA A 64 1.48 -2.40 13.13
CA ALA A 64 0.87 -3.32 14.08
C ALA A 64 -0.55 -2.88 14.46
N PHE A 65 -1.54 -3.75 14.23
CA PHE A 65 -2.98 -3.47 14.46
C PHE A 65 -3.52 -2.25 13.71
N ASN A 66 -2.91 -1.88 12.58
CA ASN A 66 -3.26 -0.67 11.84
C ASN A 66 -3.54 -0.94 10.34
N ALA A 67 -4.07 0.06 9.65
CA ALA A 67 -4.19 0.09 8.20
C ALA A 67 -3.69 1.45 7.69
N LEU A 68 -2.58 1.46 6.94
CA LEU A 68 -1.94 2.68 6.47
C LEU A 68 -2.34 2.96 5.02
N PRO A 69 -3.12 4.03 4.73
CA PRO A 69 -3.56 4.38 3.38
C PRO A 69 -2.47 5.15 2.62
N GLN A 70 -1.24 4.62 2.65
CA GLN A 70 -0.11 5.17 1.93
C GLN A 70 0.82 4.02 1.56
N ILE A 71 1.10 3.90 0.26
CA ILE A 71 2.14 3.03 -0.28
C ILE A 71 2.89 3.83 -1.34
N ASP A 72 4.22 3.91 -1.20
CA ASP A 72 5.06 4.86 -1.93
C ASP A 72 4.79 6.33 -1.49
N VAL A 73 5.49 7.30 -2.08
CA VAL A 73 5.26 8.72 -1.80
C VAL A 73 4.07 9.27 -2.59
N PHE A 74 3.53 10.41 -2.14
CA PHE A 74 2.47 11.13 -2.85
C PHE A 74 3.00 11.78 -4.14
N THR A 75 2.13 11.86 -5.14
CA THR A 75 2.32 12.64 -6.37
C THR A 75 1.62 14.01 -6.26
N GLU A 76 1.71 14.84 -7.30
CA GLU A 76 1.10 16.19 -7.30
C GLU A 76 -0.44 16.18 -7.32
N ASN A 77 -1.08 15.05 -7.63
CA ASN A 77 -2.55 14.94 -7.73
C ASN A 77 -3.18 14.27 -6.49
N ASP A 78 -2.45 14.20 -5.38
CA ASP A 78 -2.81 13.58 -4.11
C ASP A 78 -2.99 12.05 -4.12
N TYR A 79 -2.83 11.37 -5.25
CA TYR A 79 -2.62 9.91 -5.28
C TYR A 79 -1.16 9.57 -4.99
N THR A 80 -0.91 8.39 -4.42
CA THR A 80 0.44 7.86 -4.28
C THR A 80 1.00 7.31 -5.59
N TYR A 81 2.32 7.19 -5.68
CA TYR A 81 2.95 6.56 -6.85
C TYR A 81 2.49 5.11 -7.07
N GLU A 82 2.16 4.36 -6.03
CA GLU A 82 1.61 3.01 -6.16
C GLU A 82 0.24 3.02 -6.87
N GLU A 83 -0.64 3.94 -6.49
CA GLU A 83 -1.97 4.08 -7.09
C GLU A 83 -1.86 4.54 -8.56
N MET A 84 -0.91 5.44 -8.84
CA MET A 84 -0.62 5.87 -10.21
C MET A 84 0.04 4.77 -11.05
N LYS A 85 0.89 3.92 -10.46
CA LYS A 85 1.44 2.72 -11.12
C LYS A 85 0.30 1.79 -11.53
N MET A 86 -0.63 1.48 -10.64
CA MET A 86 -1.79 0.64 -10.98
C MET A 86 -2.57 1.21 -12.17
N THR A 87 -2.77 2.53 -12.21
CA THR A 87 -3.46 3.21 -13.31
C THR A 87 -2.70 3.12 -14.62
N ASN A 88 -1.42 3.50 -14.62
CA ASN A 88 -0.60 3.62 -15.82
C ASN A 88 -0.21 2.25 -16.39
N GLU A 89 0.15 1.30 -15.53
CA GLU A 89 0.53 -0.05 -15.95
C GLU A 89 -0.68 -0.81 -16.51
N THR A 90 -1.88 -0.63 -15.94
CA THR A 90 -3.10 -1.25 -16.48
C THR A 90 -3.36 -0.80 -17.92
N LYS A 91 -3.33 0.52 -18.18
CA LYS A 91 -3.53 1.09 -19.52
C LYS A 91 -2.47 0.57 -20.51
N LYS A 92 -1.20 0.58 -20.09
CA LYS A 92 -0.08 0.11 -20.92
C LYS A 92 -0.15 -1.38 -21.24
N ILE A 93 -0.39 -2.24 -20.25
CA ILE A 93 -0.46 -3.70 -20.41
C ILE A 93 -1.68 -4.10 -21.25
N MET A 94 -2.80 -3.37 -21.11
CA MET A 94 -4.02 -3.64 -21.87
C MET A 94 -4.03 -2.99 -23.26
N GLU A 95 -3.02 -2.17 -23.57
CA GLU A 95 -2.91 -1.37 -24.79
C GLU A 95 -4.18 -0.52 -25.05
N ASP A 96 -4.74 0.05 -23.98
CA ASP A 96 -6.02 0.75 -24.02
C ASP A 96 -6.07 1.89 -22.99
N ASP A 97 -5.83 3.11 -23.47
CA ASP A 97 -5.87 4.33 -22.66
C ASP A 97 -7.29 4.77 -22.28
N SER A 98 -8.33 4.19 -22.89
CA SER A 98 -9.73 4.54 -22.61
C SER A 98 -10.24 3.96 -21.29
N ILE A 99 -9.59 2.91 -20.77
CA ILE A 99 -9.96 2.26 -19.50
C ILE A 99 -9.75 3.25 -18.34
N ALA A 100 -10.82 3.61 -17.64
CA ALA A 100 -10.73 4.45 -16.46
C ALA A 100 -10.27 3.63 -15.25
N VAL A 101 -9.19 4.04 -14.58
CA VAL A 101 -8.66 3.34 -13.41
C VAL A 101 -8.46 4.34 -12.28
N SER A 102 -8.93 3.98 -11.08
CA SER A 102 -8.60 4.67 -9.84
C SER A 102 -8.38 3.64 -8.73
N ALA A 103 -7.30 3.82 -7.98
CA ALA A 103 -6.87 2.88 -6.95
C ALA A 103 -6.74 3.58 -5.60
N THR A 104 -7.02 2.84 -4.53
CA THR A 104 -6.63 3.19 -3.17
C THR A 104 -5.72 2.10 -2.65
N CYS A 105 -4.47 2.44 -2.33
CA CYS A 105 -3.47 1.46 -1.92
C CYS A 105 -3.23 1.50 -0.40
N VAL A 106 -3.57 0.41 0.29
CA VAL A 106 -3.50 0.35 1.76
C VAL A 106 -2.58 -0.78 2.21
N ARG A 107 -1.66 -0.47 3.14
CA ARG A 107 -0.83 -1.47 3.81
C ARG A 107 -1.55 -2.01 5.04
N ILE A 108 -1.55 -3.32 5.20
CA ILE A 108 -2.11 -4.03 6.37
C ILE A 108 -1.08 -4.99 6.97
N PRO A 109 -1.21 -5.42 8.24
CA PRO A 109 -0.26 -6.32 8.91
C PRO A 109 -0.41 -7.77 8.41
N VAL A 110 -0.02 -8.00 7.15
CA VAL A 110 0.03 -9.29 6.44
C VAL A 110 1.40 -9.51 5.83
#